data_AF-A0A8T7CLH6-F1
#
_entry.id   AF-A0A8T7CLH6-F1
#
_cell.length_a   1.000
_cell.length_b   1.000
_cell.length_c   1.000
_cell.angle_alpha   90.00
_cell.angle_beta   90.00
_cell.angle_gamma   90.00
#
_symmetry.space_group_name_H-M   'P 1'
#
loop_
_entity.id
_entity.type
_entity.pdbx_description
1 polymer ?
#
loop_
_entity_poly.entity_id
_entity_poly.type
_entity_poly.pdbx_seq_one_letter_code
_entity_poly.pdbx_strand_id
1 'polypeptide(L)'
;MKVILLFLCLIAFAANVFAQTTLYRWVDEQGRVHYSDQPQDAGAAAEEVSIAEPMSYKPDSPTTTSTTTTASKKTIPQDNKPYYQSLAVTAPVNDQVLWNLGGVVSVNLSVRPALLSGHRFLVRFNGNIVEDWPALAVSHEIKNVIRGTHTISVSVVNTRDENLISAEPVSFHVKQTSILN
;
A
#
# COMPACT_ATOMS: atom_id res chain seq x y z
N MET A 1 34.00 -41.59 15.89
CA MET A 1 34.38 -40.16 15.97
C MET A 1 34.35 -39.40 14.64
N LYS A 2 34.76 -39.98 13.49
CA LYS A 2 34.76 -39.26 12.18
C LYS A 2 33.35 -38.91 11.63
N VAL A 3 32.32 -39.71 11.92
CA VAL A 3 30.93 -39.48 11.41
C VAL A 3 30.22 -38.33 12.16
N ILE A 4 30.49 -38.18 13.46
CA ILE A 4 29.95 -37.07 14.26
C ILE A 4 30.57 -35.74 13.82
N LEU A 5 31.85 -35.75 13.42
CA LEU A 5 32.53 -34.56 12.90
C LEU A 5 31.95 -34.11 11.54
N LEU A 6 31.55 -35.05 10.68
CA LEU A 6 30.91 -34.76 9.39
C LEU A 6 29.49 -34.20 9.54
N PHE A 7 28.73 -34.67 10.52
CA PHE A 7 27.36 -34.18 10.78
C PHE A 7 27.36 -32.75 11.37
N LEU A 8 28.35 -32.42 12.21
CA LEU A 8 28.52 -31.07 12.76
C LEU A 8 28.93 -30.06 11.66
N CYS A 9 29.70 -30.50 10.67
CA CYS A 9 30.13 -29.67 9.54
C CYS A 9 28.97 -29.35 8.57
N LEU A 10 28.01 -30.27 8.41
CA LEU A 10 26.87 -30.09 7.51
C LEU A 10 25.82 -29.10 8.05
N ILE A 11 25.64 -29.03 9.38
CA ILE A 11 24.71 -28.09 10.03
C ILE A 11 25.24 -26.65 10.01
N ALA A 12 26.57 -26.47 10.01
CA ALA A 12 27.19 -25.15 9.94
C ALA A 12 27.03 -24.46 8.56
N PHE A 13 26.73 -25.21 7.49
CA PHE A 13 26.61 -24.66 6.14
C PHE A 13 25.19 -24.18 5.79
N ALA A 14 24.16 -24.58 6.54
CA ALA A 14 22.76 -24.28 6.21
C ALA A 14 22.26 -22.90 6.73
N ALA A 15 23.09 -22.14 7.45
CA ALA A 15 22.66 -20.93 8.15
C ALA A 15 22.74 -19.62 7.35
N ASN A 16 23.16 -19.64 6.07
CA ASN A 16 23.45 -18.41 5.32
C ASN A 16 22.58 -18.22 4.06
N VAL A 17 21.25 -18.09 4.19
CA VAL A 17 20.45 -17.38 3.17
C VAL A 17 19.27 -16.67 3.84
N PHE A 18 19.52 -15.52 4.46
CA PHE A 18 18.52 -14.47 4.60
C PHE A 18 18.86 -13.38 3.58
N ALA A 19 18.33 -13.52 2.36
CA ALA A 19 18.37 -12.45 1.38
C ALA A 19 17.28 -11.42 1.76
N GLN A 20 17.66 -10.40 2.52
CA GLN A 20 16.84 -9.20 2.67
C GLN A 20 17.02 -8.38 1.40
N THR A 21 16.08 -8.48 0.44
CA THR A 21 16.05 -7.58 -0.71
C THR A 21 15.64 -6.19 -0.21
N THR A 22 16.64 -5.39 0.13
CA THR A 22 16.45 -3.98 0.44
C THR A 22 16.33 -3.23 -0.87
N LEU A 23 15.09 -2.88 -1.24
CA LEU A 23 14.80 -2.09 -2.45
C LEU A 23 15.08 -0.61 -2.16
N TYR A 24 16.11 -0.05 -2.78
CA TYR A 24 16.44 1.36 -2.62
C TYR A 24 15.74 2.19 -3.69
N ARG A 25 15.01 3.23 -3.24
CA ARG A 25 14.37 4.22 -4.11
C ARG A 25 15.10 5.55 -3.96
N TRP A 26 15.63 6.09 -5.05
CA TRP A 26 16.16 7.44 -5.06
C TRP A 26 15.56 8.24 -6.23
N VAL A 27 15.67 9.55 -6.11
CA VAL A 27 15.15 10.52 -7.08
C VAL A 27 16.36 11.24 -7.64
N ASP A 28 16.51 11.24 -8.96
CA ASP A 28 17.58 12.01 -9.62
C ASP A 28 17.27 13.51 -9.61
N GLU A 29 18.25 14.35 -9.96
CA GLU A 29 18.09 15.81 -10.03
C GLU A 29 17.01 16.25 -11.03
N GLN A 30 16.54 15.34 -11.89
CA GLN A 30 15.48 15.57 -12.87
C GLN A 30 14.12 15.03 -12.41
N GLY A 31 14.00 14.59 -11.15
CA GLY A 31 12.74 14.15 -10.54
C GLY A 31 12.28 12.76 -10.95
N ARG A 32 13.12 11.95 -11.62
CA ARG A 32 12.78 10.59 -12.03
C ARG A 32 13.14 9.61 -10.93
N VAL A 33 12.23 8.68 -10.68
CA VAL A 33 12.36 7.69 -9.62
C VAL A 33 13.02 6.44 -10.18
N HIS A 34 14.14 6.05 -9.58
CA HIS A 34 14.87 4.84 -9.94
C HIS A 34 14.81 3.82 -8.79
N TYR A 35 14.81 2.54 -9.16
CA TYR A 35 14.78 1.40 -8.26
C TYR A 35 15.98 0.51 -8.57
N SER A 36 16.79 0.17 -7.55
CA SER A 36 17.95 -0.73 -7.71
C SER A 36 18.11 -1.63 -6.49
N ASP A 37 18.52 -2.86 -6.77
CA ASP A 37 18.82 -3.91 -5.80
C ASP A 37 20.33 -3.98 -5.45
N GLN A 38 21.14 -3.01 -5.90
CA GLN A 38 22.55 -2.88 -5.55
C GLN A 38 22.89 -1.48 -5.01
N PRO A 39 23.65 -1.36 -3.90
CA PRO A 39 24.18 -0.09 -3.45
C PRO A 39 25.31 0.36 -4.39
N GLN A 40 25.25 1.60 -4.87
CA GLN A 40 26.40 2.26 -5.48
C GLN A 40 27.04 3.21 -4.46
N ASP A 41 28.32 2.98 -4.21
CA ASP A 41 29.21 3.94 -3.56
C ASP A 41 29.59 5.04 -4.56
N ALA A 42 29.25 6.29 -4.21
CA ALA A 42 30.18 7.42 -4.05
C ALA A 42 29.57 8.76 -4.48
N GLY A 43 29.34 9.66 -3.50
CA GLY A 43 29.62 11.09 -3.69
C GLY A 43 28.51 12.10 -3.35
N ALA A 44 28.56 12.60 -2.10
CA ALA A 44 28.03 13.88 -1.58
C ALA A 44 26.51 13.97 -1.29
N ALA A 45 26.03 14.39 -0.12
CA ALA A 45 26.65 14.81 1.13
C ALA A 45 25.75 14.32 2.29
N ALA A 46 26.38 13.65 3.26
CA ALA A 46 25.73 13.23 4.50
C ALA A 46 25.53 14.46 5.39
N GLU A 47 24.31 14.73 5.81
CA GLU A 47 24.05 15.60 6.94
C GLU A 47 23.46 14.76 8.09
N GLU A 48 24.23 14.72 9.17
CA GLU A 48 24.04 13.90 10.35
C GLU A 48 22.87 14.45 11.18
N VAL A 49 21.78 13.70 11.29
CA VAL A 49 20.70 14.03 12.25
C VAL A 49 20.74 13.03 13.39
N SER A 50 21.34 13.49 14.49
CA SER A 50 21.41 12.84 15.80
C SER A 50 20.02 12.42 16.29
N ILE A 51 19.84 11.13 16.55
CA ILE A 51 18.63 10.58 17.14
C ILE A 51 18.72 10.78 18.65
N ALA A 52 18.03 11.81 19.17
CA ALA A 52 17.82 11.96 20.60
C ALA A 52 16.84 10.88 21.11
N GLU A 53 17.22 10.28 22.24
CA GLU A 53 16.54 9.18 22.94
C GLU A 53 15.05 9.44 23.25
N PRO A 54 14.25 8.38 23.42
CA PRO A 54 12.80 8.49 23.58
C PRO A 54 12.41 9.08 24.94
N MET A 55 11.82 10.28 24.94
CA MET A 55 11.22 10.86 26.14
C MET A 55 9.85 10.24 26.43
N SER A 56 9.75 9.59 27.59
CA SER A 56 8.50 9.17 28.22
C SER A 56 7.57 10.36 28.47
N TYR A 57 6.31 10.26 28.04
CA TYR A 57 5.29 11.27 28.27
C TYR A 57 4.46 10.92 29.52
N LYS A 58 4.46 11.83 30.51
CA LYS A 58 3.45 11.87 31.59
C LYS A 58 2.31 12.80 31.15
N PRO A 59 1.04 12.47 31.41
CA PRO A 59 -0.08 13.30 31.00
C PRO A 59 -0.40 14.31 32.10
N ASP A 60 -0.42 15.60 31.77
CA ASP A 60 -1.12 16.61 32.57
C ASP A 60 -1.96 17.52 31.67
N SER A 61 -3.20 17.74 32.12
CA SER A 61 -4.27 18.49 31.45
C SER A 61 -4.19 19.99 31.80
N PRO A 62 -5.17 20.82 31.39
CA PRO A 62 -5.07 21.76 30.27
C PRO A 62 -4.98 23.23 30.74
N THR A 63 -4.50 24.15 29.88
CA THR A 63 -5.12 25.47 29.59
C THR A 63 -4.25 26.28 28.60
N THR A 64 -4.85 26.52 27.44
CA THR A 64 -4.79 27.67 26.52
C THR A 64 -3.60 28.65 26.57
N THR A 65 -2.81 28.68 25.49
CA THR A 65 -2.53 29.90 24.68
C THR A 65 -1.97 29.47 23.31
N SER A 66 -2.44 30.15 22.27
CA SER A 66 -2.27 29.90 20.84
C SER A 66 -0.83 29.72 20.35
N THR A 67 -0.62 28.63 19.59
CA THR A 67 0.29 28.60 18.43
C THR A 67 -0.22 27.57 17.41
N THR A 68 -0.47 28.07 16.21
CA THR A 68 -0.70 27.34 14.97
C THR A 68 0.35 26.25 14.76
N THR A 69 -0.05 25.01 14.50
CA THR A 69 0.57 24.16 13.47
C THR A 69 -0.45 23.10 13.04
N THR A 70 -1.05 23.42 11.91
CA THR A 70 -1.94 22.64 11.08
C THR A 70 -1.39 21.24 10.82
N ALA A 71 -2.27 20.25 10.93
CA ALA A 71 -2.10 18.90 10.42
C ALA A 71 -1.34 18.92 9.09
N SER A 72 -0.25 18.16 8.99
CA SER A 72 0.57 18.06 7.78
C SER A 72 -0.23 17.38 6.67
N LYS A 73 -1.08 18.16 6.02
CA LYS A 73 -1.52 17.92 4.66
C LYS A 73 -0.26 18.07 3.82
N LYS A 74 0.39 16.93 3.53
CA LYS A 74 1.52 16.88 2.61
C LYS A 74 0.99 17.25 1.23
N THR A 75 1.04 18.55 0.94
CA THR A 75 0.79 19.12 -0.38
C THR A 75 1.90 18.62 -1.30
N ILE A 76 1.54 17.65 -2.14
CA ILE A 76 2.35 17.28 -3.31
C ILE A 76 2.26 18.48 -4.27
N PRO A 77 3.38 18.93 -4.88
CA PRO A 77 3.34 20.01 -5.86
C PRO A 77 2.50 19.56 -7.05
N GLN A 78 1.28 20.06 -7.13
CA GLN A 78 0.33 19.77 -8.20
C GLN A 78 0.42 20.91 -9.21
N ASP A 79 1.26 20.73 -10.22
CA ASP A 79 0.86 21.24 -11.52
C ASP A 79 -0.30 20.36 -12.03
N ASN A 80 -1.24 20.95 -12.76
CA ASN A 80 -2.49 20.38 -13.29
C ASN A 80 -3.75 20.56 -12.44
N LYS A 81 -4.72 21.25 -13.06
CA LYS A 81 -6.14 21.26 -12.67
C LYS A 81 -6.61 19.85 -12.28
N PRO A 82 -7.35 19.68 -11.17
CA PRO A 82 -7.86 18.37 -10.80
C PRO A 82 -8.91 17.93 -11.83
N TYR A 83 -8.56 16.95 -12.67
CA TYR A 83 -9.51 16.28 -13.57
C TYR A 83 -10.65 15.63 -12.78
N TYR A 84 -10.29 15.03 -11.64
CA TYR A 84 -11.20 14.41 -10.71
C TYR A 84 -11.13 15.09 -9.34
N GLN A 85 -12.30 15.32 -8.75
CA GLN A 85 -12.47 15.96 -7.44
C GLN A 85 -12.44 14.93 -6.30
N SER A 86 -12.99 13.74 -6.54
CA SER A 86 -13.03 12.68 -5.53
C SER A 86 -13.05 11.29 -6.17
N LEU A 87 -12.39 10.35 -5.51
CA LEU A 87 -12.45 8.92 -5.78
C LEU A 87 -12.49 8.17 -4.45
N ALA A 88 -13.41 7.21 -4.29
CA ALA A 88 -13.54 6.41 -3.08
C ALA A 88 -14.05 5.00 -3.38
N VAL A 89 -13.64 4.04 -2.57
CA VAL A 89 -14.26 2.71 -2.49
C VAL A 89 -15.43 2.80 -1.50
N THR A 90 -16.65 2.56 -1.97
CA THR A 90 -17.88 2.66 -1.17
C THR A 90 -18.35 1.32 -0.62
N ALA A 91 -17.93 0.21 -1.24
CA ALA A 91 -18.09 -1.13 -0.70
C ALA A 91 -16.93 -2.03 -1.14
N PRO A 92 -16.41 -2.92 -0.30
CA PRO A 92 -16.63 -2.96 1.15
C PRO A 92 -16.17 -1.66 1.84
N VAL A 93 -16.65 -1.41 3.05
CA VAL A 93 -16.17 -0.29 3.89
C VAL A 93 -14.92 -0.71 4.67
N ASN A 94 -14.13 0.26 5.14
CA ASN A 94 -12.92 -0.04 5.91
C ASN A 94 -13.23 -0.84 7.19
N ASP A 95 -12.41 -1.84 7.44
CA ASP A 95 -12.49 -2.85 8.50
C ASP A 95 -13.79 -3.66 8.52
N GLN A 96 -14.55 -3.67 7.42
CA GLN A 96 -15.77 -4.46 7.33
C GLN A 96 -15.48 -5.96 7.46
N VAL A 97 -16.24 -6.64 8.32
CA VAL A 97 -16.20 -8.10 8.44
C VAL A 97 -17.30 -8.71 7.59
N LEU A 98 -16.91 -9.46 6.57
CA LEU A 98 -17.80 -10.17 5.66
C LEU A 98 -17.80 -11.67 6.00
N TRP A 99 -18.99 -12.27 6.06
CA TRP A 99 -19.17 -13.69 6.42
C TRP A 99 -19.76 -14.46 5.25
N ASN A 100 -19.32 -15.71 5.07
CA ASN A 100 -19.96 -16.70 4.19
C ASN A 100 -20.21 -16.20 2.75
N LEU A 101 -19.24 -15.45 2.21
CA LEU A 101 -19.31 -14.80 0.89
C LEU A 101 -19.35 -15.74 -0.33
N GLY A 102 -19.24 -17.06 -0.14
CA GLY A 102 -19.09 -17.99 -1.28
C GLY A 102 -17.86 -17.73 -2.15
N GLY A 103 -16.87 -16.99 -1.63
CA GLY A 103 -15.68 -16.59 -2.37
C GLY A 103 -15.85 -15.40 -3.30
N VAL A 104 -16.96 -14.65 -3.21
CA VAL A 104 -17.23 -13.49 -4.06
C VAL A 104 -17.37 -12.22 -3.22
N VAL A 105 -16.66 -11.16 -3.59
CA VAL A 105 -16.77 -9.84 -2.96
C VAL A 105 -17.22 -8.82 -4.01
N SER A 106 -18.35 -8.15 -3.75
CA SER A 106 -18.77 -7.00 -4.54
C SER A 106 -17.98 -5.76 -4.13
N VAL A 107 -17.33 -5.12 -5.09
CA VAL A 107 -16.60 -3.87 -4.91
C VAL A 107 -17.34 -2.75 -5.61
N ASN A 108 -17.63 -1.67 -4.89
CA ASN A 108 -18.29 -0.48 -5.43
C ASN A 108 -17.39 0.74 -5.26
N LEU A 109 -17.42 1.62 -6.26
CA LEU A 109 -16.61 2.81 -6.38
C LEU A 109 -17.51 4.04 -6.51
N SER A 110 -16.99 5.19 -6.09
CA SER A 110 -17.58 6.50 -6.34
C SER A 110 -16.51 7.42 -6.90
N VAL A 111 -16.78 8.04 -8.04
CA VAL A 111 -15.90 9.02 -8.69
C VAL A 111 -16.68 10.28 -9.05
N ARG A 112 -16.07 11.46 -8.87
CA ARG A 112 -16.64 12.75 -9.27
C ARG A 112 -15.59 13.61 -9.97
N PRO A 113 -15.88 14.18 -11.16
CA PRO A 113 -17.02 13.89 -12.02
C PRO A 113 -17.01 12.44 -12.54
N ALA A 114 -18.02 12.05 -13.32
CA ALA A 114 -18.05 10.71 -13.93
C ALA A 114 -16.77 10.45 -14.75
N LEU A 115 -16.40 9.17 -14.86
CA LEU A 115 -15.18 8.76 -15.55
C LEU A 115 -15.21 9.26 -17.01
N LEU A 116 -14.16 9.98 -17.40
CA LEU A 116 -14.03 10.52 -18.75
C LEU A 116 -13.68 9.42 -19.75
N SER A 117 -14.05 9.64 -21.01
CA SER A 117 -13.71 8.73 -22.10
C SER A 117 -12.19 8.56 -22.24
N GLY A 118 -11.73 7.33 -22.42
CA GLY A 118 -10.32 6.97 -22.48
C GLY A 118 -9.62 6.85 -21.13
N HIS A 119 -10.27 7.22 -20.01
CA HIS A 119 -9.76 6.95 -18.67
C HIS A 119 -10.32 5.61 -18.16
N ARG A 120 -9.59 4.96 -17.26
CA ARG A 120 -10.00 3.68 -16.66
C ARG A 120 -9.68 3.62 -15.17
N PHE A 121 -10.41 2.77 -14.45
CA PHE A 121 -10.01 2.37 -13.11
C PHE A 121 -8.88 1.34 -13.18
N LEU A 122 -7.83 1.57 -12.39
CA LEU A 122 -6.81 0.59 -12.08
C LEU A 122 -7.07 0.10 -10.66
N VAL A 123 -7.80 -1.01 -10.56
CA VAL A 123 -8.16 -1.66 -9.29
C VAL A 123 -7.13 -2.72 -8.96
N ARG A 124 -6.68 -2.72 -7.71
CA ARG A 124 -5.80 -3.75 -7.17
C ARG A 124 -6.42 -4.43 -5.97
N PHE A 125 -6.29 -5.75 -5.93
CA PHE A 125 -6.67 -6.60 -4.82
C PHE A 125 -5.41 -7.23 -4.21
N ASN A 126 -5.14 -6.92 -2.94
CA ASN A 126 -3.90 -7.32 -2.25
C ASN A 126 -2.62 -6.95 -3.03
N GLY A 127 -2.63 -5.79 -3.69
CA GLY A 127 -1.51 -5.30 -4.51
C GLY A 127 -1.49 -5.83 -5.96
N ASN A 128 -2.26 -6.87 -6.28
CA ASN A 128 -2.34 -7.43 -7.64
C ASN A 128 -3.44 -6.75 -8.45
N ILE A 129 -3.20 -6.53 -9.75
CA ILE A 129 -4.20 -5.90 -10.63
C ILE A 129 -5.38 -6.86 -10.85
N VAL A 130 -6.60 -6.30 -10.81
CA VAL A 130 -7.83 -6.99 -11.19
C VAL A 130 -8.05 -6.80 -12.69
N GLU A 131 -7.55 -7.75 -13.49
CA GLU A 131 -7.51 -7.65 -14.97
C GLU A 131 -8.90 -7.65 -15.64
N ASP A 132 -9.89 -8.26 -15.00
CA ASP A 132 -11.25 -8.39 -15.52
C ASP A 132 -12.17 -7.23 -15.13
N TRP A 133 -11.62 -6.15 -14.55
CA TRP A 133 -12.40 -4.97 -14.20
C TRP A 133 -12.89 -4.23 -15.46
N PRO A 134 -14.22 -4.04 -15.66
CA PRO A 134 -14.72 -3.35 -16.84
C PRO A 134 -14.31 -1.86 -16.81
N ALA A 135 -13.74 -1.36 -17.91
CA ALA A 135 -13.05 -0.05 -17.95
C ALA A 135 -13.83 1.14 -17.34
N LEU A 136 -15.16 1.17 -17.55
CA LEU A 136 -16.05 2.25 -17.10
C LEU A 136 -16.93 1.87 -15.90
N ALA A 137 -16.87 0.62 -15.43
CA ALA A 137 -17.76 0.15 -14.37
C ALA A 137 -17.30 0.68 -13.01
N VAL A 138 -18.27 1.19 -12.25
CA VAL A 138 -18.09 1.60 -10.86
C VAL A 138 -18.37 0.46 -9.87
N SER A 139 -18.71 -0.72 -10.37
CA SER A 139 -18.94 -1.91 -9.55
C SER A 139 -18.47 -3.16 -10.28
N HIS A 140 -17.83 -4.08 -9.56
CA HIS A 140 -17.43 -5.39 -10.09
C HIS A 140 -17.32 -6.41 -8.95
N GLU A 141 -17.37 -7.68 -9.32
CA GLU A 141 -17.20 -8.78 -8.37
C GLU A 141 -15.80 -9.39 -8.47
N ILE A 142 -15.09 -9.44 -7.35
CA ILE A 142 -13.84 -10.19 -7.23
C ILE A 142 -14.17 -11.60 -6.75
N LYS A 143 -13.77 -12.59 -7.55
CA LYS A 143 -14.02 -14.02 -7.28
C LYS A 143 -12.82 -14.68 -6.60
N ASN A 144 -13.04 -15.87 -6.06
CA ASN A 144 -12.03 -16.70 -5.37
C ASN A 144 -11.39 -16.00 -4.17
N VAL A 145 -12.15 -15.16 -3.46
CA VAL A 145 -11.70 -14.51 -2.23
C VAL A 145 -11.71 -15.50 -1.07
N ILE A 146 -10.53 -15.75 -0.51
CA ILE A 146 -10.35 -16.65 0.64
C ILE A 146 -10.63 -15.92 1.96
N ARG A 147 -10.65 -16.66 3.08
CA ARG A 147 -10.71 -16.05 4.42
C ARG A 147 -9.42 -15.28 4.74
N GLY A 148 -9.53 -14.23 5.54
CA GLY A 148 -8.38 -13.41 5.97
C GLY A 148 -8.63 -11.92 5.82
N THR A 149 -7.56 -11.14 5.91
CA THR A 149 -7.59 -9.68 5.66
C THR A 149 -7.20 -9.43 4.22
N HIS A 150 -7.97 -8.56 3.58
CA HIS A 150 -7.76 -8.16 2.19
C HIS A 150 -7.77 -6.65 2.07
N THR A 151 -7.08 -6.15 1.06
CA THR A 151 -6.99 -4.72 0.77
C THR A 151 -7.36 -4.45 -0.67
N ILE A 152 -8.18 -3.42 -0.88
CA ILE A 152 -8.52 -2.87 -2.20
C ILE A 152 -7.87 -1.49 -2.32
N SER A 153 -7.15 -1.27 -3.41
CA SER A 153 -6.67 0.07 -3.78
C SER A 153 -7.10 0.40 -5.20
N VAL A 154 -7.46 1.66 -5.43
CA VAL A 154 -8.03 2.11 -6.69
C VAL A 154 -7.41 3.44 -7.10
N SER A 155 -7.01 3.52 -8.35
CA SER A 155 -6.58 4.75 -9.01
C SER A 155 -7.30 4.93 -10.33
N VAL A 156 -7.51 6.17 -10.75
CA VAL A 156 -7.92 6.46 -12.13
C VAL A 156 -6.67 6.78 -12.94
N VAL A 157 -6.51 6.09 -14.06
CA VAL A 157 -5.39 6.30 -14.99
C VAL A 157 -5.88 6.78 -16.35
N ASN A 158 -5.06 7.54 -17.06
CA ASN A 158 -5.34 7.97 -18.43
C ASN A 158 -4.91 6.91 -19.47
N THR A 159 -5.02 7.26 -20.75
CA THR A 159 -4.60 6.39 -21.88
C THR A 159 -3.10 6.10 -21.94
N ARG A 160 -2.28 6.79 -21.14
CA ARG A 160 -0.83 6.60 -20.98
C ARG A 160 -0.46 5.91 -19.66
N ASP A 161 -1.45 5.39 -18.94
CA ASP A 161 -1.31 4.80 -17.61
C ASP A 161 -0.76 5.75 -16.52
N GLU A 162 -0.87 7.06 -16.74
CA GLU A 162 -0.51 8.06 -15.74
C GLU A 162 -1.62 8.14 -14.69
N ASN A 163 -1.23 8.11 -13.41
CA ASN A 163 -2.17 8.22 -12.29
C ASN A 163 -2.72 9.66 -12.17
N LEU A 164 -4.04 9.81 -12.24
CA LEU A 164 -4.73 11.09 -12.13
C LEU A 164 -5.26 11.36 -10.71
N ILE A 165 -5.74 10.32 -10.02
CA ILE A 165 -6.24 10.38 -8.64
C ILE A 165 -6.23 8.97 -8.05
N SER A 166 -5.94 8.87 -6.75
CA SER A 166 -6.02 7.63 -5.99
C SER A 166 -7.05 7.74 -4.85
N ALA A 167 -7.76 6.64 -4.59
CA ALA A 167 -8.60 6.49 -3.41
C ALA A 167 -7.75 6.14 -2.18
N GLU A 168 -8.30 6.40 -0.99
CA GLU A 168 -7.79 5.77 0.22
C GLU A 168 -7.97 4.24 0.11
N PRO A 169 -6.93 3.43 0.39
CA PRO A 169 -7.06 1.98 0.40
C PRO A 169 -8.06 1.52 1.46
N VAL A 170 -8.86 0.50 1.12
CA VAL A 170 -9.82 -0.10 2.06
C VAL A 170 -9.35 -1.49 2.44
N SER A 171 -9.21 -1.75 3.74
CA SER A 171 -8.98 -3.08 4.28
C SER A 171 -10.29 -3.68 4.78
N PHE A 172 -10.50 -4.99 4.56
CA PHE A 172 -11.68 -5.70 5.04
C PHE A 172 -11.31 -7.14 5.40
N HIS A 173 -12.20 -7.79 6.16
CA HIS A 173 -11.95 -9.12 6.70
C HIS A 173 -13.00 -10.10 6.21
N VAL A 174 -12.55 -11.27 5.75
CA VAL A 174 -13.42 -12.36 5.32
C VAL A 174 -13.34 -13.48 6.34
N LYS A 175 -14.51 -13.89 6.85
CA LYS A 175 -14.68 -15.03 7.73
C LYS A 175 -15.55 -16.10 7.06
N GLN A 176 -15.23 -17.35 7.36
CA GLN A 176 -16.00 -18.52 6.93
C GLN A 176 -16.34 -19.33 8.17
N THR A 177 -17.58 -19.81 8.25
CA THR A 177 -17.94 -20.79 9.28
C THR A 177 -17.21 -22.10 9.01
N SER A 178 -16.45 -22.58 9.99
CA SER A 178 -15.91 -23.93 9.94
C SER A 178 -17.06 -24.92 10.10
N ILE A 179 -17.15 -25.91 9.23
CA ILE A 179 -17.88 -27.13 9.53
C ILE A 179 -17.06 -27.87 10.61
N LEU A 180 -17.47 -27.77 11.87
CA LEU A 180 -17.03 -28.74 12.88
C LEU A 180 -17.85 -30.02 12.63
N ASN A 181 -17.15 -31.10 12.29
CA ASN A 181 -17.69 -32.46 12.32
C ASN A 181 -17.39 -33.09 13.68
#